data_AF-A0A6G9YC58-F1
#
_entry.id   AF-A0A6G9YC58-F1
#
_cell.length_a   1.000
_cell.length_b   1.000
_cell.length_c   1.000
_cell.angle_alpha   90.00
_cell.angle_beta   90.00
_cell.angle_gamma   90.00
#
_symmetry.space_group_name_H-M   'P 1'
#
loop_
_entity.id
_entity.type
_entity.pdbx_description
1 polymer ?
#
loop_
_entity_poly.entity_id
_entity_poly.type
_entity_poly.pdbx_seq_one_letter_code
_entity_poly.pdbx_strand_id
1 'polypeptide(L)'
;MNIEDLVDMSYLRTFAPWIVYAVIPSGYWQWAALIALILSVVEIVRQTRAGRKADAMIIDIGSALFFAALTVLAFADPGTPLHPYSPALSNAVLAVIAGVSLAVRAPFTMGIAKQSAPQEVWDHPVFIRMNYVITSVWAASFAIGCPLLAVLAHRDAPRIAIQVAAFAIPVVFTIRYVARIQARARAAGELA
;
A
#
# COMPACT_ATOMS: atom_id res chain seq x y z
N MET A 1 18.85 -15.95 -1.31
CA MET A 1 17.60 -15.18 -1.15
C MET A 1 17.56 -14.19 -2.29
N ASN A 2 16.57 -14.30 -3.17
CA ASN A 2 16.51 -13.48 -4.37
C ASN A 2 16.01 -12.07 -4.01
N ILE A 3 16.38 -11.06 -4.81
CA ILE A 3 15.90 -9.68 -4.62
C ILE A 3 14.37 -9.61 -4.75
N GLU A 4 13.78 -10.51 -5.54
CA GLU A 4 12.33 -10.69 -5.63
C GLU A 4 11.70 -11.00 -4.27
N ASP A 5 12.30 -11.93 -3.50
CA ASP A 5 11.84 -12.26 -2.14
C ASP A 5 11.92 -11.05 -1.19
N LEU A 6 12.96 -10.23 -1.34
CA LEU A 6 13.16 -9.02 -0.53
C LEU A 6 12.15 -7.91 -0.87
N VAL A 7 11.84 -7.76 -2.16
CA VAL A 7 10.79 -6.85 -2.61
C VAL A 7 9.45 -7.34 -2.07
N ASP A 8 9.11 -8.61 -2.24
CA ASP A 8 7.85 -9.17 -1.74
C ASP A 8 7.72 -9.00 -0.23
N MET A 9 8.77 -9.26 0.55
CA MET A 9 8.75 -9.10 2.01
C MET A 9 8.56 -7.65 2.47
N SER A 10 9.08 -6.66 1.75
CA SER A 10 8.94 -5.24 2.10
C SER A 10 7.55 -4.69 1.77
N TYR A 11 7.02 -5.05 0.60
CA TYR A 11 5.66 -4.69 0.19
C TYR A 11 4.62 -5.37 1.09
N LEU A 12 4.76 -6.67 1.35
CA LEU A 12 3.85 -7.40 2.24
C LEU A 12 3.78 -6.77 3.64
N ARG A 13 4.91 -6.31 4.17
CA ARG A 13 4.96 -5.68 5.50
C ARG A 13 4.29 -4.32 5.51
N THR A 14 4.60 -3.50 4.52
CA THR A 14 4.02 -2.14 4.39
C THR A 14 2.51 -2.20 4.18
N PHE A 15 2.03 -3.20 3.44
CA PHE A 15 0.61 -3.42 3.19
C PHE A 15 -0.09 -4.33 4.22
N ALA A 16 0.62 -4.87 5.21
CA ALA A 16 0.06 -5.79 6.20
C ALA A 16 -1.18 -5.24 6.95
N PRO A 17 -1.21 -3.96 7.39
CA PRO A 17 -2.41 -3.39 8.02
C PRO A 17 -3.67 -3.50 7.14
N TRP A 18 -3.51 -3.23 5.84
CA TRP A 18 -4.60 -3.27 4.86
C TRP A 18 -5.05 -4.69 4.55
N ILE A 19 -4.10 -5.62 4.45
CA ILE A 19 -4.39 -7.05 4.22
C ILE A 19 -5.17 -7.61 5.41
N VAL A 20 -4.70 -7.34 6.63
CA VAL A 20 -5.38 -7.79 7.85
C VAL A 20 -6.78 -7.24 7.94
N TYR A 21 -6.97 -5.94 7.64
CA TYR A 21 -8.29 -5.34 7.62
C TYR A 21 -9.23 -5.98 6.58
N ALA A 22 -8.71 -6.32 5.40
CA ALA A 22 -9.50 -6.90 4.31
C ALA A 22 -9.89 -8.38 4.53
N VAL A 23 -9.05 -9.14 5.24
CA VAL A 23 -9.25 -10.59 5.46
C VAL A 23 -10.12 -10.89 6.67
N ILE A 24 -10.07 -10.06 7.71
CA ILE A 24 -10.92 -10.26 8.90
C ILE A 24 -12.39 -10.05 8.50
N PRO A 25 -13.31 -10.97 8.88
CA PRO A 25 -14.71 -10.83 8.53
C PRO A 25 -15.31 -9.50 9.00
N SER A 26 -16.20 -8.91 8.19
CA SER A 26 -16.80 -7.59 8.47
C SER A 26 -17.50 -7.50 9.82
N GLY A 27 -18.03 -8.61 10.35
CA GLY A 27 -18.60 -8.66 11.70
C GLY A 27 -17.62 -8.30 12.82
N TYR A 28 -16.31 -8.41 12.57
CA TYR A 28 -15.24 -8.11 13.51
C TYR A 28 -14.42 -6.86 13.12
N TRP A 29 -15.00 -5.95 12.32
CA TRP A 29 -14.29 -4.79 11.76
C TRP A 29 -13.65 -3.87 12.81
N GLN A 30 -14.20 -3.80 14.03
CA GLN A 30 -13.63 -3.04 15.15
C GLN A 30 -12.24 -3.55 15.52
N TRP A 31 -12.13 -4.87 15.72
CA TRP A 31 -10.88 -5.54 16.03
C TRP A 31 -9.95 -5.56 14.83
N ALA A 32 -10.49 -5.70 13.62
CA ALA A 32 -9.71 -5.58 12.39
C ALA A 32 -9.01 -4.21 12.29
N ALA A 33 -9.75 -3.13 12.53
CA ALA A 33 -9.20 -1.77 12.52
C ALA A 33 -8.15 -1.56 13.62
N LEU A 34 -8.40 -2.07 14.83
CA LEU A 34 -7.45 -1.98 15.94
C LEU A 34 -6.15 -2.74 15.65
N ILE A 35 -6.24 -3.98 15.14
CA ILE A 35 -5.05 -4.77 14.78
C ILE A 35 -4.28 -4.07 13.65
N ALA A 36 -4.98 -3.56 12.63
CA ALA A 36 -4.35 -2.80 11.56
C ALA A 36 -3.63 -1.55 12.08
N LEU A 37 -4.24 -0.81 13.02
CA LEU A 37 -3.60 0.32 13.69
C LEU A 37 -2.32 -0.10 14.43
N ILE A 38 -2.39 -1.17 15.22
CA ILE A 38 -1.23 -1.70 15.94
C ILE A 38 -0.10 -2.05 14.96
N LEU A 39 -0.42 -2.74 13.85
CA LEU A 39 0.55 -3.08 12.82
C LEU A 39 1.17 -1.84 12.17
N SER A 40 0.37 -0.81 11.86
CA SER A 40 0.90 0.44 11.33
C SER A 40 1.84 1.13 12.32
N VAL A 41 1.50 1.18 13.61
CA VAL A 41 2.35 1.78 14.64
C VAL A 41 3.64 0.99 14.84
N VAL A 42 3.57 -0.34 14.87
CA VAL A 42 4.75 -1.21 14.98
C VAL A 42 5.69 -0.98 13.80
N GLU A 43 5.16 -0.89 12.59
CA GLU A 43 5.98 -0.64 11.40
C GLU A 43 6.60 0.76 11.42
N ILE A 44 5.87 1.79 11.84
CA ILE A 44 6.41 3.15 12.04
C ILE A 44 7.58 3.10 13.04
N VAL A 45 7.38 2.54 14.23
CA VAL A 45 8.41 2.46 15.27
C VAL A 45 9.65 1.72 14.75
N ARG A 46 9.46 0.62 14.00
CA ARG A 46 10.56 -0.15 13.41
C ARG A 46 11.36 0.70 12.42
N GLN A 47 10.68 1.40 11.50
CA GLN A 47 11.34 2.22 10.49
C GLN A 47 12.04 3.44 11.10
N THR A 48 11.44 4.09 12.10
CA THR A 48 12.08 5.18 12.85
C THR A 48 13.34 4.69 13.58
N ARG A 49 13.28 3.52 14.24
CA ARG A 49 14.46 2.90 14.89
C ARG A 49 15.56 2.52 13.89
N ALA A 50 15.19 2.23 12.65
CA ALA A 50 16.14 1.98 11.56
C ALA A 50 16.69 3.27 10.92
N GLY A 51 16.40 4.45 11.49
CA GLY A 51 16.90 5.74 11.00
C GLY A 51 16.26 6.21 9.70
N ARG A 52 15.09 5.67 9.32
CA ARG A 52 14.41 6.08 8.10
C ARG A 52 13.72 7.43 8.27
N LYS A 53 13.77 8.21 7.20
CA LYS A 53 13.13 9.52 7.11
C LYS A 53 11.62 9.38 6.89
N ALA A 54 10.87 10.42 7.26
CA ALA A 54 9.42 10.44 7.18
C ALA A 54 8.88 10.34 5.73
N ASP A 55 9.65 10.79 4.75
CA ASP A 55 9.34 10.65 3.32
C ASP A 55 9.26 9.19 2.87
N ALA A 56 10.06 8.30 3.47
CA ALA A 56 10.00 6.86 3.24
C ALA A 56 8.82 6.17 3.95
N MET A 57 8.14 6.88 4.86
CA MET A 57 7.10 6.35 5.74
C MET A 57 5.71 6.95 5.45
N ILE A 58 5.54 7.63 4.33
CA ILE A 58 4.28 8.33 3.97
C ILE A 58 3.09 7.38 4.02
N ILE A 59 3.22 6.17 3.47
CA ILE A 59 2.15 5.17 3.49
C ILE A 59 1.90 4.61 4.90
N ASP A 60 2.95 4.40 5.71
CA ASP A 60 2.81 3.88 7.06
C ASP A 60 2.09 4.88 7.97
N ILE A 61 2.48 6.16 7.90
CA ILE A 61 1.85 7.27 8.63
C ILE A 61 0.40 7.43 8.18
N GLY A 62 0.14 7.45 6.87
CA GLY A 62 -1.21 7.54 6.33
C GLY A 62 -2.09 6.36 6.77
N SER A 63 -1.53 5.15 6.80
CA SER A 63 -2.21 3.95 7.30
C SER A 63 -2.54 4.07 8.79
N ALA A 64 -1.59 4.49 9.62
CA ALA A 64 -1.82 4.69 11.05
C ALA A 64 -2.91 5.74 11.32
N LEU A 65 -2.89 6.87 10.62
CA LEU A 65 -3.91 7.92 10.76
C LEU A 65 -5.30 7.41 10.37
N PHE A 66 -5.39 6.70 9.25
CA PHE A 66 -6.65 6.11 8.80
C PHE A 66 -7.19 5.08 9.78
N PHE A 67 -6.37 4.11 10.17
CA PHE A 67 -6.80 3.07 11.09
C PHE A 67 -7.06 3.59 12.49
N ALA A 68 -6.41 4.67 12.93
CA ALA A 68 -6.74 5.35 14.17
C ALA A 68 -8.16 5.94 14.10
N ALA A 69 -8.47 6.70 13.06
CA ALA A 69 -9.80 7.28 12.85
C ALA A 69 -10.87 6.19 12.71
N LEU A 70 -10.59 5.14 11.93
CA LEU A 70 -11.50 4.03 11.72
C LEU A 70 -11.73 3.22 13.00
N THR A 71 -10.69 3.01 13.82
CA THR A 71 -10.81 2.35 15.13
C THR A 71 -11.70 3.16 16.06
N VAL A 72 -11.46 4.48 16.17
CA VAL A 72 -12.30 5.36 16.99
C VAL A 72 -13.76 5.29 16.53
N LEU A 73 -14.01 5.40 15.22
CA LEU A 73 -15.36 5.28 14.66
C LEU A 73 -16.00 3.92 14.97
N ALA A 74 -15.26 2.82 14.77
CA ALA A 74 -15.77 1.47 14.92
C ALA A 74 -16.14 1.14 16.38
N PHE A 75 -15.40 1.66 17.35
CA PHE A 75 -15.70 1.46 18.78
C PHE A 75 -16.75 2.46 19.30
N ALA A 76 -16.79 3.69 18.79
CA ALA A 76 -17.75 4.70 19.23
C ALA A 76 -19.16 4.48 18.65
N ASP A 77 -19.25 4.06 17.38
CA ASP A 77 -20.52 3.77 16.70
C ASP A 77 -20.38 2.51 15.81
N PRO A 78 -20.48 1.31 16.41
CA PRO A 78 -20.32 0.04 15.69
C PRO A 78 -21.39 -0.19 14.61
N GLY A 79 -22.56 0.44 14.77
CA GLY A 79 -23.72 0.35 13.88
C GLY A 79 -23.75 1.43 12.80
N THR A 80 -22.69 2.22 12.67
CA THR A 80 -22.65 3.36 11.76
C THR A 80 -23.01 2.98 10.32
N PRO A 81 -23.83 3.79 9.61
CA PRO A 81 -24.12 3.56 8.19
C PRO A 81 -22.87 3.68 7.30
N LEU A 82 -21.74 4.15 7.85
CA LEU A 82 -20.45 4.20 7.15
C LEU A 82 -19.73 2.85 7.07
N HIS A 83 -20.04 1.90 7.96
CA HIS A 83 -19.33 0.61 7.99
C HIS A 83 -19.33 -0.11 6.63
N PRO A 84 -20.46 -0.21 5.90
CA PRO A 84 -20.46 -0.88 4.60
C PRO A 84 -19.61 -0.18 3.52
N TYR A 85 -19.28 1.10 3.73
CA TYR A 85 -18.40 1.90 2.87
C TYR A 85 -16.92 1.83 3.28
N SER A 86 -16.57 1.15 4.38
CA SER A 86 -15.18 1.11 4.86
C SER A 86 -14.17 0.62 3.80
N PRO A 87 -14.46 -0.37 2.92
CA PRO A 87 -13.51 -0.75 1.87
C PRO A 87 -13.32 0.36 0.82
N ALA A 88 -14.38 1.11 0.53
CA ALA A 88 -14.33 2.26 -0.37
C ALA A 88 -13.51 3.40 0.23
N LEU A 89 -13.71 3.71 1.52
CA LEU A 89 -12.93 4.70 2.26
C LEU A 89 -11.44 4.33 2.32
N SER A 90 -11.12 3.04 2.54
CA SER A 90 -9.74 2.55 2.49
C SER A 90 -9.10 2.81 1.12
N ASN A 91 -9.80 2.50 0.03
CA ASN A 91 -9.34 2.78 -1.33
C ASN A 91 -9.20 4.28 -1.59
N ALA A 92 -10.14 5.09 -1.12
CA ALA A 92 -10.08 6.55 -1.25
C ALA A 92 -8.82 7.10 -0.57
N VAL A 93 -8.56 6.69 0.67
CA VAL A 93 -7.38 7.15 1.43
C VAL A 93 -6.09 6.68 0.78
N LEU A 94 -6.01 5.43 0.35
CA LEU A 94 -4.84 4.92 -0.36
C LEU A 94 -4.60 5.63 -1.70
N ALA A 95 -5.66 5.96 -2.44
CA ALA A 95 -5.56 6.76 -3.66
C ALA A 95 -5.06 8.18 -3.36
N VAL A 96 -5.54 8.80 -2.27
CA VAL A 96 -5.06 10.12 -1.83
C VAL A 96 -3.60 10.05 -1.42
N ILE A 97 -3.20 9.08 -0.60
CA ILE A 97 -1.79 8.90 -0.19
C ILE A 97 -0.90 8.73 -1.41
N ALA A 98 -1.26 7.82 -2.32
CA ALA A 98 -0.49 7.57 -3.53
C ALA A 98 -0.43 8.81 -4.45
N GLY A 99 -1.57 9.49 -4.67
CA GLY A 99 -1.66 10.70 -5.48
C GLY A 99 -0.88 11.88 -4.88
N VAL A 100 -1.00 12.11 -3.58
CA VAL A 100 -0.23 13.13 -2.87
C VAL A 100 1.26 12.82 -2.94
N SER A 101 1.66 11.56 -2.77
CA SER A 101 3.08 11.16 -2.88
C SER A 101 3.67 11.47 -4.26
N LEU A 102 2.88 11.31 -5.33
CA LEU A 102 3.27 11.73 -6.68
C LEU A 102 3.34 13.26 -6.80
N ALA A 103 2.36 13.99 -6.26
CA ALA A 103 2.30 15.44 -6.32
C ALA A 103 3.47 16.12 -5.61
N VAL A 104 3.89 15.60 -4.45
CA VAL A 104 5.06 16.09 -3.71
C VAL A 104 6.39 15.54 -4.22
N ARG A 105 6.38 14.82 -5.36
CA ARG A 105 7.55 14.24 -6.02
C ARG A 105 8.32 13.20 -5.18
N ALA A 106 7.66 12.59 -4.21
CA ALA A 106 8.19 11.54 -3.35
C ALA A 106 7.27 10.30 -3.40
N PRO A 107 7.25 9.56 -4.53
CA PRO A 107 6.36 8.41 -4.72
C PRO A 107 6.52 7.40 -3.58
N PHE A 108 5.43 6.99 -2.93
CA PHE A 108 5.49 6.18 -1.72
C PHE A 108 6.24 4.85 -1.92
N THR A 109 6.20 4.28 -3.14
CA THR A 109 6.89 3.04 -3.46
C THR A 109 8.41 3.18 -3.40
N MET A 110 8.94 4.41 -3.55
CA MET A 110 10.37 4.67 -3.45
C MET A 110 10.89 4.36 -2.04
N GLY A 111 10.14 4.73 -1.00
CA GLY A 111 10.48 4.40 0.38
C GLY A 111 10.55 2.88 0.60
N ILE A 112 9.64 2.13 -0.02
CA ILE A 112 9.59 0.66 0.02
C ILE A 112 10.76 0.06 -0.78
N ALA A 113 11.02 0.55 -1.98
CA ALA A 113 12.08 0.04 -2.84
C ALA A 113 13.49 0.26 -2.24
N LYS A 114 13.71 1.40 -1.56
CA LYS A 114 14.96 1.69 -0.84
C LYS A 114 15.23 0.74 0.33
N GLN A 115 14.25 -0.05 0.78
CA GLN A 115 14.44 -1.03 1.85
C GLN A 115 15.25 -2.25 1.39
N SER A 116 15.17 -2.59 0.11
CA SER A 116 15.78 -3.79 -0.47
C SER A 116 16.80 -3.48 -1.57
N ALA A 117 16.79 -2.26 -2.13
CA ALA A 117 17.70 -1.84 -3.19
C ALA A 117 19.03 -1.31 -2.62
N PRO A 118 20.18 -1.62 -3.28
CA PRO A 118 21.47 -1.03 -2.95
C PRO A 118 21.44 0.51 -3.01
N GLN A 119 22.22 1.18 -2.16
CA GLN A 119 22.18 2.65 -2.06
C GLN A 119 22.67 3.34 -3.34
N GLU A 120 23.53 2.68 -4.09
CA GLU A 120 24.15 3.16 -5.33
C GLU A 120 23.12 3.44 -6.44
N VAL A 121 21.97 2.75 -6.41
CA VAL A 121 20.92 2.90 -7.42
C VAL A 121 19.81 3.87 -7.02
N TRP A 122 19.83 4.40 -5.79
CA TRP A 122 18.72 5.21 -5.25
C TRP A 122 18.46 6.49 -6.05
N ASP A 123 19.54 7.10 -6.57
CA ASP A 123 19.47 8.33 -7.37
C ASP A 123 19.51 8.06 -8.88
N HIS A 124 19.52 6.79 -9.29
CA HIS A 124 19.56 6.43 -10.69
C HIS A 124 18.24 6.81 -11.38
N PRO A 125 18.25 7.48 -12.56
CA PRO A 125 17.03 7.95 -13.22
C PRO A 125 16.01 6.84 -13.51
N VAL A 126 16.49 5.63 -13.80
CA VAL A 126 15.62 4.46 -14.02
C VAL A 126 14.92 4.04 -12.73
N PHE A 127 15.62 4.04 -11.59
CA PHE A 127 15.05 3.69 -10.29
C PHE A 127 13.96 4.69 -9.88
N ILE A 128 14.25 5.99 -10.07
CA ILE A 128 13.29 7.06 -9.81
C ILE A 128 12.05 6.89 -10.71
N ARG A 129 12.25 6.82 -12.03
CA ARG A 129 11.16 6.67 -13.02
C ARG A 129 10.30 5.44 -12.74
N MET A 130 10.92 4.32 -12.39
CA MET A 130 10.23 3.08 -12.07
C MET A 130 9.26 3.28 -10.90
N ASN A 131 9.69 3.92 -9.82
CA ASN A 131 8.84 4.18 -8.67
C ASN A 131 7.66 5.12 -8.99
N TYR A 132 7.84 6.12 -9.85
CA TYR A 132 6.74 6.93 -10.34
C TYR A 132 5.70 6.12 -11.11
N VAL A 133 6.15 5.25 -12.03
CA VAL A 133 5.25 4.38 -12.79
C VAL A 133 4.49 3.44 -11.87
N ILE A 134 5.18 2.75 -10.96
CA ILE A 134 4.56 1.81 -10.03
C ILE A 134 3.55 2.54 -9.13
N THR A 135 3.94 3.65 -8.51
CA THR A 135 3.04 4.46 -7.67
C THR A 135 1.80 4.94 -8.43
N SER A 136 1.95 5.31 -9.71
CA SER A 136 0.82 5.73 -10.55
C SER A 136 -0.18 4.60 -10.80
N VAL A 137 0.30 3.37 -10.98
CA VAL A 137 -0.57 2.18 -11.13
C VAL A 137 -1.31 1.88 -9.84
N TRP A 138 -0.65 1.98 -8.69
CA TRP A 138 -1.31 1.87 -7.38
C TRP A 138 -2.39 2.95 -7.20
N ALA A 139 -2.06 4.21 -7.46
CA ALA A 139 -3.00 5.33 -7.36
C ALA A 139 -4.23 5.12 -8.24
N ALA A 140 -4.03 4.72 -9.51
CA ALA A 140 -5.12 4.43 -10.42
C ALA A 140 -5.98 3.24 -9.95
N SER A 141 -5.35 2.17 -9.47
CA SER A 141 -6.07 0.99 -8.99
C SER A 141 -6.99 1.31 -7.82
N PHE A 142 -6.52 2.10 -6.85
CA PHE A 142 -7.32 2.52 -5.71
C PHE A 142 -8.37 3.57 -6.08
N ALA A 143 -8.05 4.50 -6.99
CA ALA A 143 -9.00 5.49 -7.48
C ALA A 143 -10.18 4.85 -8.22
N ILE A 144 -9.96 3.72 -8.91
CA ILE A 144 -11.02 2.92 -9.54
C ILE A 144 -11.74 2.04 -8.51
N GLY A 145 -11.01 1.42 -7.58
CA GLY A 145 -11.58 0.57 -6.54
C GLY A 145 -12.55 1.31 -5.62
N CYS A 146 -12.27 2.57 -5.29
CA CYS A 146 -13.12 3.40 -4.44
C CYS A 146 -14.58 3.50 -4.91
N PRO A 147 -14.89 4.04 -6.10
CA PRO A 147 -16.28 4.15 -6.58
C PRO A 147 -16.94 2.78 -6.78
N LEU A 148 -16.20 1.76 -7.24
CA LEU A 148 -16.73 0.40 -7.40
C LEU A 148 -17.19 -0.19 -6.05
N LEU A 149 -16.37 -0.05 -5.01
CA LEU A 149 -16.71 -0.52 -3.67
C LEU A 149 -17.83 0.31 -3.04
N ALA A 150 -17.88 1.62 -3.30
CA ALA A 150 -18.95 2.48 -2.81
C ALA A 150 -20.32 2.11 -3.39
N VAL A 151 -20.39 1.83 -4.70
CA VAL A 151 -21.63 1.37 -5.37
C VAL A 151 -22.11 0.03 -4.83
N LEU A 152 -21.17 -0.84 -4.44
CA LEU A 152 -21.49 -2.16 -3.91
C LEU A 152 -21.71 -2.19 -2.39
N ALA A 153 -21.61 -1.05 -1.69
CA ALA A 153 -21.63 -0.97 -0.23
C ALA A 153 -22.89 -1.55 0.43
N HIS A 154 -24.01 -1.68 -0.28
CA HIS A 154 -25.25 -2.30 0.24
C HIS A 154 -25.67 -3.56 -0.52
N ARG A 155 -24.79 -4.10 -1.37
CA ARG A 155 -25.07 -5.30 -2.17
C ARG A 155 -24.45 -6.54 -1.51
N ASP A 156 -25.15 -7.67 -1.59
CA ASP A 156 -24.59 -9.02 -1.39
C ASP A 156 -23.75 -9.42 -2.62
N ALA A 157 -22.77 -8.57 -2.94
CA ALA A 157 -21.81 -8.79 -4.01
C ALA A 157 -20.49 -9.24 -3.38
N PRO A 158 -19.66 -10.02 -4.09
CA PRO A 158 -18.33 -10.39 -3.63
C PRO A 158 -17.40 -9.16 -3.72
N ARG A 159 -17.58 -8.19 -2.82
CA ARG A 159 -16.72 -7.00 -2.66
C ARG A 159 -15.27 -7.39 -2.44
N ILE A 160 -15.05 -8.57 -1.87
CA ILE A 160 -13.74 -9.19 -1.71
C ILE A 160 -13.01 -9.29 -3.05
N ALA A 161 -13.70 -9.61 -4.15
CA ALA A 161 -13.06 -9.71 -5.46
C ALA A 161 -12.47 -8.36 -5.92
N ILE A 162 -13.20 -7.25 -5.72
CA ILE A 162 -12.70 -5.91 -6.06
C ILE A 162 -11.59 -5.48 -5.09
N GLN A 163 -11.73 -5.76 -3.80
CA GLN A 163 -10.67 -5.48 -2.82
C GLN A 163 -9.38 -6.23 -3.18
N VAL A 164 -9.49 -7.54 -3.44
CA VAL A 164 -8.37 -8.38 -3.86
C VAL A 164 -7.79 -7.85 -5.17
N ALA A 165 -8.61 -7.53 -6.17
CA ALA A 165 -8.14 -6.99 -7.44
C ALA A 165 -7.40 -5.64 -7.26
N ALA A 166 -7.89 -4.76 -6.40
CA ALA A 166 -7.30 -3.45 -6.13
C ALA A 166 -5.87 -3.53 -5.54
N PHE A 167 -5.50 -4.66 -4.91
CA PHE A 167 -4.14 -4.92 -4.44
C PHE A 167 -3.37 -5.86 -5.38
N ALA A 168 -4.00 -6.93 -5.87
CA ALA A 168 -3.35 -7.95 -6.68
C ALA A 168 -2.86 -7.39 -8.02
N ILE A 169 -3.65 -6.55 -8.69
CA ILE A 169 -3.27 -5.94 -9.98
C ILE A 169 -1.98 -5.12 -9.84
N PRO A 170 -1.90 -4.11 -8.94
CA PRO A 170 -0.69 -3.32 -8.81
C PRO A 170 0.49 -4.11 -8.23
N VAL A 171 0.29 -5.08 -7.34
CA VAL A 171 1.36 -5.98 -6.86
C VAL A 171 1.96 -6.78 -8.02
N VAL A 172 1.11 -7.47 -8.79
CA VAL A 172 1.56 -8.29 -9.93
C VAL A 172 2.22 -7.42 -11.00
N PHE A 173 1.69 -6.22 -11.24
CA PHE A 173 2.34 -5.24 -12.11
C PHE A 173 3.73 -4.85 -11.59
N THR A 174 3.84 -4.54 -10.30
CA THR A 174 5.11 -4.17 -9.63
C THR A 174 6.17 -5.25 -9.85
N ILE A 175 5.85 -6.50 -9.49
CA ILE A 175 6.76 -7.64 -9.61
C ILE A 175 7.23 -7.83 -11.06
N ARG A 176 6.28 -7.89 -12.01
CA ARG A 176 6.60 -8.10 -13.43
C ARG A 176 7.38 -6.93 -14.04
N TYR A 177 7.06 -5.70 -13.64
CA TYR A 177 7.72 -4.51 -14.16
C TYR A 177 9.16 -4.40 -13.68
N VAL A 178 9.41 -4.67 -12.39
CA VAL A 178 10.76 -4.73 -11.81
C VAL A 178 11.59 -5.83 -12.48
N ALA A 179 11.05 -7.05 -12.59
CA ALA A 179 11.74 -8.17 -13.24
C ALA A 179 12.13 -7.84 -14.69
N ARG A 180 11.23 -7.18 -15.45
CA ARG A 180 11.49 -6.76 -16.83
C ARG A 180 12.60 -5.72 -16.94
N ILE A 181 12.66 -4.75 -16.02
CA ILE A 181 13.72 -3.74 -16.02
C ILE A 181 15.06 -4.38 -15.69
N GLN A 182 15.12 -5.28 -14.70
CA GLN A 182 16.35 -5.98 -14.34
C GLN A 182 16.88 -6.86 -15.47
N ALA A 183 15.99 -7.61 -16.14
CA ALA A 183 16.37 -8.43 -17.28
C ALA A 183 16.98 -7.59 -18.42
N ARG A 184 16.44 -6.38 -18.66
CA ARG A 184 16.99 -5.44 -19.66
C ARG A 184 18.36 -4.90 -19.25
N ALA A 185 18.54 -4.51 -17.99
CA ALA A 185 19.83 -4.02 -17.49
C ALA A 185 20.93 -5.08 -17.59
N ARG A 186 20.61 -6.35 -17.25
CA ARG A 186 21.55 -7.48 -17.43
C ARG A 186 21.89 -7.72 -18.90
N ALA A 187 20.90 -7.67 -19.79
CA ALA A 187 21.12 -7.86 -21.23
C ALA A 187 21.95 -6.72 -21.87
N ALA A 188 21.90 -5.51 -21.29
CA ALA A 188 22.68 -4.36 -21.72
C ALA A 188 24.13 -4.36 -21.19
N GLY A 189 24.51 -5.31 -20.32
CA GLY A 189 25.85 -5.37 -19.72
C GLY A 189 26.09 -4.36 -18.60
N GLU A 190 25.05 -3.69 -18.09
CA GLU A 190 25.15 -2.64 -17.07
C GLU A 190 25.23 -3.19 -15.63
N LEU A 191 25.17 -4.51 -15.46
CA LEU A 191 25.21 -5.21 -14.16
C LEU A 191 26.27 -6.33 -14.12
N ALA A 192 27.39 -6.15 -14.84
CA ALA A 192 28.56 -7.03 -14.75
C ALA A 192 29.58 -6.51 -13.73
#